data_AF-A0A1V4L0P1-F1
#
_entry.id   AF-A0A1V4L0P1-F1
#
_cell.length_a   1.000
_cell.length_b   1.000
_cell.length_c   1.000
_cell.angle_alpha   90.00
_cell.angle_beta   90.00
_cell.angle_gamma   90.00
#
_symmetry.space_group_name_H-M   'P 1'
#
loop_
_entity.id
_entity.type
_entity.pdbx_description
1 polymer ?
#
loop_
_entity_poly.entity_id
_entity_poly.type
_entity_poly.pdbx_seq_one_letter_code
_entity_poly.pdbx_strand_id
1 'polypeptide(L)'
;MVAGPSALELFDAVMGKTLAMFLKHMDAYVCDCYDGIAVFLCIHIVLRFRAIMAKRNIPAVDRYWEALLELLWPRFEHILELNIQSIQSTDPQKLGFLDTRPHYVRAGGGF
;
A
#
# COMPACT_ATOMS: atom_id res chain seq x y z
N MET A 1 15.26 -24.18 24.61
CA MET A 1 14.39 -23.46 23.66
C MET A 1 14.67 -21.98 23.82
N VAL A 2 14.94 -21.26 22.73
CA VAL A 2 15.13 -19.79 22.78
C VAL A 2 13.74 -19.16 22.94
N ALA A 3 13.56 -18.29 23.93
CA ALA A 3 12.27 -17.67 24.23
C ALA A 3 12.46 -16.19 24.67
N GLY A 4 11.43 -15.37 24.44
CA GLY A 4 11.44 -13.97 24.84
C GLY A 4 12.42 -13.11 24.00
N PRO A 5 13.10 -12.13 24.60
CA PRO A 5 13.96 -11.17 23.89
C PRO A 5 15.04 -11.82 23.00
N SER A 6 15.64 -12.92 23.47
CA SER A 6 16.65 -13.66 22.71
C SER A 6 16.14 -14.23 21.38
N ALA A 7 14.83 -14.55 21.29
CA ALA A 7 14.23 -15.02 20.04
C ALA A 7 14.02 -13.86 19.04
N LEU A 8 13.74 -12.66 19.55
CA LEU A 8 13.62 -11.45 18.74
C LEU A 8 14.98 -11.03 18.17
N GLU A 9 16.03 -11.07 18.99
CA GLU A 9 17.40 -10.80 18.53
C GLU A 9 17.84 -11.80 17.45
N LEU A 10 17.51 -13.08 17.61
CA LEU A 10 17.79 -14.10 16.60
C LEU A 10 17.00 -13.84 15.31
N PHE A 11 15.72 -13.47 15.42
CA PHE A 11 14.91 -13.10 14.26
C PHE A 11 15.52 -11.91 13.52
N ASP A 12 15.89 -10.84 14.23
CA ASP A 12 16.48 -9.64 13.62
C ASP A 12 17.84 -9.94 12.99
N ALA A 13 18.66 -10.80 13.61
CA ALA A 13 19.94 -11.23 13.06
C ALA A 13 19.80 -11.98 11.72
N VAL A 14 18.71 -12.74 11.54
CA VAL A 14 18.46 -13.54 10.34
C VAL A 14 17.65 -12.76 9.29
N MET A 15 16.58 -12.10 9.70
CA MET A 15 15.56 -11.51 8.83
C MET A 15 15.68 -9.99 8.70
N GLY A 16 16.35 -9.29 9.62
CA GLY A 16 16.35 -7.82 9.68
C GLY A 16 16.86 -7.17 8.39
N LYS A 17 17.96 -7.67 7.82
CA LYS A 17 18.50 -7.17 6.54
C LYS A 17 17.54 -7.39 5.37
N THR A 18 16.87 -8.52 5.36
CA THR A 18 15.88 -8.88 4.33
C THR A 18 14.66 -7.96 4.42
N LEU A 19 14.14 -7.72 5.62
CA LEU A 19 13.03 -6.79 5.84
C LEU A 19 13.41 -5.35 5.45
N ALA A 20 14.62 -4.91 5.79
CA ALA A 20 15.13 -3.59 5.39
C ALA A 20 15.25 -3.47 3.86
N MET A 21 15.69 -4.53 3.17
CA MET A 21 15.74 -4.56 1.71
C MET A 21 14.34 -4.44 1.10
N PHE A 22 13.35 -5.18 1.62
CA PHE A 22 11.96 -5.06 1.16
C PHE A 22 11.39 -3.66 1.41
N LEU A 23 11.65 -3.08 2.58
CA LEU A 23 11.21 -1.72 2.89
C LEU A 23 11.77 -0.71 1.89
N LYS A 24 13.06 -0.80 1.56
CA LYS A 24 13.71 0.07 0.56
C LYS A 24 13.12 -0.11 -0.83
N HIS A 25 12.78 -1.35 -1.22
CA HIS A 25 12.10 -1.58 -2.50
C HIS A 25 10.69 -1.00 -2.50
N MET A 26 9.93 -1.19 -1.43
CA MET A 26 8.58 -0.61 -1.31
C MET A 26 8.62 0.91 -1.41
N ASP A 27 9.54 1.57 -0.69
CA ASP A 27 9.74 3.02 -0.80
C ASP A 27 9.98 3.44 -2.26
N ALA A 28 10.95 2.81 -2.94
CA ALA A 28 11.27 3.12 -4.33
C ALA A 28 10.08 2.98 -5.30
N TYR A 29 9.20 1.99 -5.09
CA TYR A 29 8.00 1.80 -5.93
C TYR A 29 6.86 2.76 -5.55
N VAL A 30 6.66 3.00 -4.25
CA VAL A 30 5.57 3.84 -3.75
C VAL A 30 5.81 5.31 -4.11
N CYS A 31 7.05 5.78 -4.09
CA CYS A 31 7.41 7.17 -4.41
C CYS A 31 6.88 7.65 -5.78
N ASP A 32 6.76 6.77 -6.77
CA ASP A 32 6.32 7.13 -8.13
C ASP A 32 5.00 6.43 -8.55
N CYS A 33 4.30 5.79 -7.61
CA CYS A 33 3.04 5.11 -7.89
C CYS A 33 1.86 6.09 -7.87
N TYR A 34 1.12 6.25 -8.96
CA TYR A 34 -0.07 7.13 -9.02
C TYR A 34 -1.41 6.35 -8.95
N ASP A 35 -1.37 5.03 -8.78
CA ASP A 35 -2.55 4.21 -8.60
C ASP A 35 -3.02 4.24 -7.13
N GLY A 36 -3.98 5.13 -6.84
CA GLY A 36 -4.55 5.28 -5.51
C GLY A 36 -5.27 4.02 -5.01
N ILE A 37 -5.84 3.21 -5.90
CA ILE A 37 -6.54 1.97 -5.53
C ILE A 37 -5.51 0.93 -5.10
N ALA A 38 -4.44 0.75 -5.87
CA ALA A 38 -3.38 -0.18 -5.53
C ALA A 38 -2.71 0.16 -4.18
N VAL A 39 -2.40 1.44 -3.94
CA VAL A 39 -1.83 1.89 -2.66
C VAL A 39 -2.81 1.63 -1.51
N PHE A 40 -4.09 1.94 -1.69
CA PHE A 40 -5.11 1.68 -0.67
C PHE A 40 -5.28 0.19 -0.35
N LEU A 41 -5.24 -0.67 -1.36
CA LEU A 41 -5.25 -2.13 -1.17
C LEU A 41 -4.02 -2.60 -0.38
N CYS A 42 -2.83 -2.05 -0.67
CA CYS A 42 -1.62 -2.37 0.07
C CYS A 42 -1.74 -1.99 1.55
N ILE A 43 -2.29 -0.81 1.86
CA ILE A 43 -2.58 -0.38 3.24
C ILE A 43 -3.47 -1.41 3.95
N HIS A 44 -4.57 -1.83 3.32
CA HIS A 44 -5.47 -2.81 3.90
C HIS A 44 -4.82 -4.18 4.11
N ILE A 45 -3.97 -4.61 3.19
CA ILE A 45 -3.19 -5.85 3.32
C ILE A 45 -2.26 -5.76 4.55
N VAL A 46 -1.54 -4.64 4.70
CA VAL A 46 -0.63 -4.42 5.84
C VAL A 46 -1.41 -4.41 7.16
N LEU A 47 -2.52 -3.67 7.23
CA LEU A 47 -3.39 -3.63 8.42
C LEU A 47 -3.92 -5.02 8.79
N ARG A 48 -4.31 -5.82 7.79
CA ARG A 48 -4.80 -7.19 7.99
C ARG A 48 -3.71 -8.09 8.56
N PHE A 49 -2.50 -8.05 8.00
CA PHE A 49 -1.38 -8.86 8.51
C PHE A 49 -0.95 -8.43 9.91
N ARG A 50 -0.89 -7.12 10.19
CA ARG A 50 -0.62 -6.58 11.53
C ARG A 50 -1.62 -7.12 12.56
N ALA A 51 -2.91 -7.10 12.25
CA ALA A 51 -3.94 -7.65 13.14
C ALA A 51 -3.79 -9.18 13.37
N ILE A 52 -3.42 -9.93 12.34
CA ILE A 52 -3.17 -11.37 12.45
C ILE A 52 -1.96 -11.65 13.35
N MET A 53 -0.87 -10.91 13.19
CA MET A 53 0.35 -11.08 13.99
C MET A 53 0.13 -10.70 15.46
N ALA A 54 -0.59 -9.60 15.71
CA ALA A 54 -1.00 -9.21 17.05
C ALA A 54 -1.85 -10.29 17.72
N LYS A 55 -2.85 -10.86 17.02
CA LYS A 55 -3.67 -11.97 17.53
C LYS A 55 -2.85 -13.23 17.86
N ARG A 56 -1.74 -13.45 17.17
CA ARG A 56 -0.83 -14.58 17.38
C ARG A 56 0.28 -14.29 18.40
N ASN A 57 0.33 -13.09 18.98
CA ASN A 57 1.41 -12.62 19.86
C ASN A 57 2.81 -12.78 19.22
N ILE A 58 2.96 -12.34 17.97
CA ILE A 58 4.23 -12.36 17.23
C ILE A 58 4.75 -10.93 17.06
N PRO A 59 5.54 -10.39 18.01
CA PRO A 59 5.97 -8.98 17.99
C PRO A 59 7.17 -8.70 17.06
N ALA A 60 7.79 -9.73 16.50
CA ALA A 60 9.05 -9.62 15.75
C ALA A 60 8.99 -8.72 14.50
N VAL A 61 7.79 -8.52 13.94
CA VAL A 61 7.58 -7.78 12.68
C VAL A 61 6.76 -6.51 12.86
N ASP A 62 6.41 -6.13 14.10
CA ASP A 62 5.53 -4.99 14.35
C ASP A 62 6.09 -3.68 13.78
N ARG A 63 7.38 -3.44 14.00
CA ARG A 63 8.09 -2.27 13.44
C ARG A 63 8.08 -2.24 11.92
N TYR A 64 8.14 -3.40 11.27
CA TYR A 64 8.10 -3.49 9.81
C TYR A 64 6.74 -3.09 9.25
N TRP A 65 5.65 -3.54 9.88
CA TRP A 65 4.30 -3.14 9.47
C TRP A 65 4.04 -1.66 9.68
N GLU A 66 4.53 -1.10 10.78
CA GLU A 66 4.43 0.34 11.06
C GLU A 66 5.19 1.16 10.01
N ALA A 67 6.44 0.79 9.70
CA ALA A 67 7.23 1.46 8.67
C ALA A 67 6.56 1.40 7.28
N LEU A 68 5.93 0.28 6.91
CA LEU A 68 5.18 0.22 5.64
C LEU A 68 3.98 1.18 5.62
N LEU A 69 3.25 1.31 6.73
CA LEU A 69 2.14 2.25 6.80
C LEU A 69 2.62 3.70 6.72
N GLU A 70 3.75 4.03 7.35
CA GLU A 70 4.39 5.35 7.27
C GLU A 70 4.83 5.71 5.85
N LEU A 71 5.13 4.73 4.99
CA LEU A 71 5.41 4.96 3.56
C LEU A 71 4.13 5.11 2.73
N LEU A 72 3.14 4.25 2.98
CA LEU A 72 1.95 4.15 2.12
C LEU A 72 0.96 5.30 2.34
N TRP A 73 0.72 5.72 3.58
CA TRP A 73 -0.27 6.77 3.88
C TRP A 73 0.05 8.12 3.25
N PRO A 74 1.28 8.69 3.39
CA PRO A 74 1.61 9.96 2.77
C PRO A 74 1.47 9.91 1.24
N ARG A 75 1.81 8.76 0.62
CA ARG A 75 1.64 8.61 -0.82
C ARG A 75 0.16 8.59 -1.21
N PHE A 76 -0.67 7.86 -0.47
CA PHE A 76 -2.11 7.81 -0.72
C PHE A 76 -2.75 9.20 -0.60
N GLU A 77 -2.41 9.94 0.45
CA GLU A 77 -2.87 11.32 0.65
C GLU A 77 -2.48 12.22 -0.53
N HIS A 78 -1.21 12.17 -0.95
CA HIS A 78 -0.74 12.92 -2.10
C HIS A 78 -1.50 12.60 -3.40
N ILE A 79 -1.77 11.31 -3.67
CA ILE A 79 -2.56 10.91 -4.85
C ILE A 79 -3.98 11.48 -4.78
N LEU A 80 -4.62 11.45 -3.60
CA LEU A 80 -5.95 12.03 -3.42
C LEU A 80 -5.95 13.55 -3.61
N GLU A 81 -4.95 14.26 -3.09
CA GLU A 81 -4.79 15.71 -3.31
C GLU A 81 -4.67 16.03 -4.80
N LEU A 82 -3.85 15.28 -5.53
CA LEU A 82 -3.71 15.44 -6.99
C LEU A 82 -5.03 15.18 -7.72
N ASN A 83 -5.79 14.15 -7.31
CA ASN A 83 -7.10 13.87 -7.88
C ASN A 83 -8.10 15.00 -7.61
N ILE A 84 -8.09 15.57 -6.40
CA ILE A 84 -8.92 16.73 -6.03
C ILE A 84 -8.55 17.94 -6.88
N GLN A 85 -7.25 18.26 -6.99
CA GLN A 85 -6.76 19.37 -7.80
C GLN A 85 -7.08 19.18 -9.29
N SER A 86 -6.96 17.96 -9.80
CA SER A 86 -7.33 17.61 -11.18
C SER A 86 -8.79 17.96 -11.44
N ILE A 87 -9.71 17.55 -10.56
CA ILE A 87 -11.14 17.88 -10.68
C ILE A 87 -11.40 19.39 -10.58
N GLN A 88 -10.75 20.08 -9.62
CA GLN A 88 -10.95 21.52 -9.41
C GLN A 88 -10.45 22.39 -10.57
N SER A 89 -9.34 22.00 -11.19
CA SER A 89 -8.72 22.72 -12.30
C SER A 89 -9.30 22.35 -13.67
N THR A 90 -10.14 21.31 -13.70
CA THR A 90 -10.77 20.83 -14.92
C THR A 90 -11.87 21.78 -15.38
N ASP A 91 -11.74 22.30 -16.60
CA ASP A 91 -12.80 23.03 -17.29
C ASP A 91 -13.83 22.04 -17.86
N PRO A 92 -15.09 22.03 -17.37
CA PRO A 92 -16.10 21.09 -17.84
C PRO A 92 -16.39 21.22 -19.33
N GLN A 93 -16.16 22.40 -19.93
CA GLN A 93 -16.36 22.61 -21.36
C GLN A 93 -15.27 21.95 -22.21
N LYS A 94 -14.09 21.68 -21.62
CA LYS A 94 -12.97 20.98 -22.27
C LYS A 94 -13.04 19.47 -22.13
N LEU A 95 -13.97 18.92 -21.32
CA LEU A 95 -14.16 17.48 -21.18
C LEU A 95 -14.74 16.80 -22.44
N GLY A 96 -15.06 17.57 -23.47
CA GLY A 96 -15.68 17.08 -24.69
C GLY A 96 -17.13 16.63 -24.45
N PHE A 97 -17.74 16.06 -25.50
CA PHE A 97 -19.07 15.48 -25.38
C PHE A 97 -18.98 14.25 -24.47
N LEU A 98 -19.56 14.32 -23.27
CA LEU A 98 -19.72 13.16 -22.39
C LEU A 98 -20.63 12.17 -23.12
N ASP A 99 -20.08 11.05 -23.59
CA ASP A 99 -20.87 9.97 -24.17
C ASP A 99 -21.67 9.30 -23.05
N THR A 100 -22.92 9.74 -22.90
CA THR A 100 -23.90 9.25 -21.91
C THR A 100 -24.57 7.95 -22.35
N ARG A 101 -24.19 7.37 -23.50
CA ARG A 101 -24.71 6.09 -23.94
C ARG A 101 -24.24 4.97 -22.99
N PRO A 102 -25.05 3.92 -22.77
CA PRO A 102 -24.65 2.81 -21.92
C PRO A 102 -23.40 2.11 -22.48
N HIS A 103 -22.30 2.16 -21.74
CA HIS A 103 -21.07 1.44 -22.09
C HIS A 103 -21.20 -0.01 -21.60
N TYR A 104 -21.40 -0.95 -22.52
CA TYR A 104 -21.37 -2.37 -22.18
C TYR A 104 -19.93 -2.80 -21.86
N VAL A 105 -19.61 -2.93 -20.58
CA VAL A 105 -18.38 -3.58 -20.12
C VAL A 105 -18.50 -5.07 -20.40
N ARG A 106 -17.91 -5.52 -21.52
CA ARG A 106 -17.79 -6.95 -21.78
C ARG A 106 -16.56 -7.46 -21.03
N ALA A 107 -16.78 -8.20 -19.94
CA ALA A 107 -15.72 -8.97 -19.32
C ALA A 107 -15.15 -9.93 -20.39
N GLY A 108 -13.87 -9.76 -20.74
CA GLY A 108 -13.19 -10.57 -21.74
C GLY A 108 -13.10 -12.01 -21.28
N GLY A 109 -14.07 -12.84 -21.69
CA GLY A 109 -13.94 -14.28 -21.75
C GLY A 109 -13.21 -14.65 -23.04
N GLY A 110 -11.88 -14.66 -22.99
CA GLY A 110 -11.04 -15.32 -23.99
C GLY A 110 -10.70 -16.72 -23.48
N PHE A 111 -11.09 -17.73 -24.26
CA PHE A 111 -10.63 -19.11 -24.14
C PHE A 111 -9.11 -19.22 -24.26
#